data_AF-A0A535E2Y3-F1
#
_entry.id   AF-A0A535E2Y3-F1
#
_cell.length_a   1.000
_cell.length_b   1.000
_cell.length_c   1.000
_cell.angle_alpha   90.00
_cell.angle_beta   90.00
_cell.angle_gamma   90.00
#
_symmetry.space_group_name_H-M   'P 1'
#
loop_
_entity.id
_entity.type
_entity.pdbx_description
1 polymer ?
#
loop_
_entity_poly.entity_id
_entity_poly.type
_entity_poly.pdbx_seq_one_letter_code
_entity_poly.pdbx_strand_id
1 'polypeptide(L)'
;MRLWTALAILSTVAVLSLGAYAGWNLRDLPQPGNAAALAGIDRTVDIYDRGSQLIAQRAADGQFSIYTPLSQMGSYGPAATLAAEDRGFYHHAAVDMPSLLRAAATDAVNGRVVEGGSTITQELVKIQLVGSEQTLSRKLQEGFLAYAMERRYSKDDILTMYLNRVYYGHGAYGLASATKAFFGKDRSPADLSPAQAAFLAGLLQAPNGYDPSVNYDGARARELYVLAGMRGMGVLTAAQEQQAEQENVHAELKFDLSYRAVRAPHFVDWVMQRAERDIGTAALQQGGRVYTTLDLGLQTLAEQAVASGVRDLGHLGVDNGALMAVRPSTGEILAWVGSANYEDDAIGGQFDIVTAQLQPGSTFKPYVFEAALRDHRITLCSTVQDKPTDFGGGYRPQDYDGKFLGAMSAQRALVLSRNVPAIQVAQLEGMDRVDALARQMGVTSPLGTNLATAIGASTVSIYDQVQGYAVFANQGRKVPLIAISRIEDPAGDVLFETRPGTQGGQQTVLSPAQSYLITNTLQDYQRVWGLGWNRQMAGKSGTTGSQTGVHPDAWMMAYNPDIVIGAWAGSTNDEAKSAATSAYGTDVGKTIEARFVNGLPRDYSHWYSRPGGLVSAHGGQLFLPGTQTHPGCAAPQG
;
A
#
# COMPACT_ATOMS: atom_id res chain seq x y z
N MET A 1 -60.77 24.30 3.64
CA MET A 1 -59.91 24.59 4.82
C MET A 1 -59.00 23.42 5.24
N ARG A 2 -59.47 22.16 5.24
CA ARG A 2 -58.69 20.99 5.69
C ARG A 2 -57.49 20.59 4.81
N LEU A 3 -57.56 20.81 3.49
CA LEU A 3 -56.46 20.50 2.57
C LEU A 3 -55.27 21.46 2.73
N TRP A 4 -55.55 22.77 2.86
CA TRP A 4 -54.54 23.81 3.05
C TRP A 4 -53.81 23.68 4.39
N THR A 5 -54.51 23.25 5.44
CA THR A 5 -53.90 22.96 6.75
C THR A 5 -53.05 21.70 6.71
N ALA A 6 -53.48 20.63 6.03
CA ALA A 6 -52.65 19.44 5.82
C ALA A 6 -51.38 19.73 5.00
N LEU A 7 -51.51 20.53 3.93
CA LEU A 7 -50.36 20.99 3.13
C LEU A 7 -49.39 21.85 3.94
N ALA A 8 -49.89 22.75 4.79
CA ALA A 8 -49.07 23.58 5.66
C ALA A 8 -48.34 22.74 6.74
N ILE A 9 -48.98 21.71 7.28
CA ILE A 9 -48.35 20.80 8.25
C ILE A 9 -47.26 19.97 7.56
N LEU A 10 -47.55 19.40 6.39
CA LEU A 10 -46.57 18.63 5.62
C LEU A 10 -45.36 19.48 5.19
N SER A 11 -45.58 20.73 4.77
CA SER A 11 -44.48 21.64 4.43
C SER A 11 -43.63 21.99 5.66
N THR A 12 -44.27 22.22 6.81
CA THR A 12 -43.57 22.52 8.07
C THR A 12 -42.72 21.32 8.52
N VAL A 13 -43.27 20.10 8.47
CA VAL A 13 -42.53 18.88 8.80
C VAL A 13 -41.37 18.65 7.83
N ALA A 14 -41.56 18.88 6.54
CA ALA A 14 -40.49 18.78 5.55
C ALA A 14 -39.35 19.79 5.84
N VAL A 15 -39.68 21.05 6.11
CA VAL A 15 -38.70 22.09 6.46
C VAL A 15 -37.95 21.75 7.74
N LEU A 16 -38.64 21.29 8.79
CA LEU A 16 -38.01 20.87 10.04
C LEU A 16 -37.11 19.64 9.86
N SER A 17 -37.53 18.69 9.02
CA SER A 17 -36.75 17.48 8.72
C SER A 17 -35.49 17.82 7.92
N LEU A 18 -35.59 18.69 6.91
CA LEU A 18 -34.43 19.23 6.20
C LEU A 18 -33.51 20.03 7.13
N GLY A 19 -34.09 20.84 8.04
CA GLY A 19 -33.34 21.60 9.04
C GLY A 19 -32.55 20.69 9.99
N ALA A 20 -33.18 19.64 10.51
CA ALA A 20 -32.53 18.64 11.35
C ALA A 20 -31.45 17.86 10.57
N TYR A 21 -31.74 17.49 9.32
CA TYR A 21 -30.79 16.82 8.43
C TYR A 21 -29.56 17.69 8.14
N ALA A 22 -29.75 18.98 7.83
CA ALA A 22 -28.62 19.90 7.63
C ALA A 22 -27.86 20.15 8.93
N GLY A 23 -28.54 20.35 10.06
CA GLY A 23 -27.89 20.48 11.36
C GLY A 23 -27.03 19.27 11.70
N TRP A 24 -27.52 18.07 11.40
CA TRP A 24 -26.79 16.81 11.59
C TRP A 24 -25.57 16.70 10.65
N ASN A 25 -25.69 17.05 9.37
CA ASN A 25 -24.55 16.98 8.44
C ASN A 25 -23.52 18.12 8.65
N LEU A 26 -23.97 19.30 9.09
CA LEU A 26 -23.09 20.46 9.29
C LEU A 26 -22.32 20.40 10.61
N ARG A 27 -22.74 19.59 11.58
CA ARG A 27 -22.07 19.47 12.88
C ARG A 27 -20.60 19.03 12.74
N ASP A 28 -20.32 18.25 11.69
CA ASP A 28 -19.03 17.61 11.45
C ASP A 28 -18.07 18.52 10.66
N LEU A 29 -18.54 19.71 10.21
CA LEU A 29 -17.69 20.73 9.58
C LEU A 29 -17.00 21.61 10.66
N PRO A 30 -15.79 22.13 10.40
CA PRO A 30 -15.03 22.90 11.39
C PRO A 30 -15.55 24.32 11.64
N GLN A 31 -15.03 25.00 12.66
CA GLN A 31 -15.55 26.30 13.08
C GLN A 31 -15.12 27.46 12.15
N PRO A 32 -16.00 28.46 11.91
CA PRO A 32 -15.70 29.60 11.02
C PRO A 32 -14.53 30.46 11.51
N GLY A 33 -13.77 31.07 10.58
CA GLY A 33 -12.78 32.11 10.89
C GLY A 33 -11.45 31.64 11.50
N ASN A 34 -11.25 30.34 11.68
CA ASN A 34 -9.97 29.77 12.10
C ASN A 34 -9.27 29.14 10.90
N ALA A 35 -8.19 29.77 10.42
CA ALA A 35 -7.41 29.27 9.29
C ALA A 35 -6.87 27.83 9.52
N ALA A 36 -6.55 27.45 10.77
CA ALA A 36 -6.14 26.08 11.10
C ALA A 36 -7.33 25.10 11.10
N ALA A 37 -8.55 25.55 11.42
CA ALA A 37 -9.76 24.73 11.33
C ALA A 37 -10.28 24.62 9.89
N LEU A 38 -10.10 25.66 9.08
CA LEU A 38 -10.34 25.66 7.63
C LEU A 38 -9.28 24.82 6.88
N ALA A 39 -8.03 24.81 7.36
CA ALA A 39 -7.02 23.83 6.95
C ALA A 39 -7.43 22.40 7.35
N GLY A 40 -8.06 22.24 8.51
CA GLY A 40 -8.73 21.01 8.94
C GLY A 40 -10.03 20.65 8.21
N ILE A 41 -10.36 21.31 7.09
CA ILE A 41 -11.37 20.87 6.11
C ILE A 41 -10.74 19.96 5.06
N ASP A 42 -9.46 20.16 4.76
CA ASP A 42 -8.60 19.18 4.10
C ASP A 42 -8.01 18.28 5.18
N ARG A 43 -8.87 17.39 5.70
CA ARG A 43 -8.51 16.44 6.75
C ARG A 43 -7.59 15.39 6.17
N THR A 44 -6.31 15.72 6.21
CA THR A 44 -5.25 14.84 5.80
C THR A 44 -4.74 14.01 6.97
N VAL A 45 -4.36 12.79 6.66
CA VAL A 45 -3.63 11.88 7.52
C VAL A 45 -2.17 11.99 7.11
N ASP A 46 -1.39 12.61 7.98
CA ASP A 46 0.06 12.72 7.83
C ASP A 46 0.70 11.45 8.37
N ILE A 47 1.34 10.68 7.49
CA ILE A 47 1.95 9.40 7.84
C ILE A 47 3.45 9.64 8.00
N TYR A 48 4.01 9.27 9.16
CA TYR A 48 5.41 9.46 9.50
C TYR A 48 6.13 8.12 9.67
N ASP A 49 7.41 8.10 9.32
CA ASP A 49 8.31 6.98 9.59
C ASP A 49 8.72 6.92 11.07
N ARG A 50 9.50 5.91 11.45
CA ARG A 50 10.00 5.74 12.82
C ARG A 50 10.86 6.91 13.31
N GLY A 51 11.46 7.68 12.39
CA GLY A 51 12.27 8.87 12.63
C GLY A 51 11.49 10.18 12.59
N SER A 52 10.16 10.12 12.54
CA SER A 52 9.25 11.28 12.39
C SER A 52 9.43 12.07 11.07
N GLN A 53 9.92 11.42 10.02
CA GLN A 53 9.92 11.98 8.67
C GLN A 53 8.61 11.68 7.95
N LEU A 54 8.03 12.67 7.27
CA LEU A 54 6.73 12.55 6.57
C LEU A 54 6.80 11.59 5.36
N ILE A 55 6.25 10.39 5.46
CA ILE A 55 6.18 9.41 4.37
C ILE A 55 5.20 9.87 3.30
N ALA A 56 3.99 10.26 3.72
CA ALA A 56 2.89 10.61 2.84
C ALA A 56 1.87 11.49 3.53
N GLN A 57 1.13 12.25 2.72
CA GLN A 57 -0.05 13.00 3.13
C GLN A 57 -1.23 12.48 2.30
N ARG A 58 -2.26 11.93 2.96
CA ARG A 58 -3.46 11.38 2.31
C ARG A 58 -4.68 12.11 2.82
N ALA A 59 -5.60 12.51 1.95
CA ALA A 59 -6.93 12.92 2.37
C ALA A 59 -7.65 11.74 3.04
N ALA A 60 -8.61 12.06 3.89
CA ALA A 60 -9.48 11.12 4.59
C ALA A 60 -10.19 10.09 3.68
N ASP A 61 -10.43 10.43 2.41
CA ASP A 61 -11.03 9.55 1.39
C ASP A 61 -9.98 8.77 0.57
N GLY A 62 -8.70 8.86 0.94
CA GLY A 62 -7.57 8.21 0.28
C GLY A 62 -6.94 9.01 -0.87
N GLN A 63 -7.50 10.17 -1.25
CA GLN A 63 -6.99 10.97 -2.36
C GLN A 63 -5.80 11.85 -1.95
N PHE A 64 -4.98 12.29 -2.91
CA PHE A 64 -3.90 13.23 -2.64
C PHE A 64 -4.37 14.67 -2.93
N SER A 65 -4.34 15.54 -1.91
CA SER A 65 -4.61 16.97 -2.03
C SER A 65 -3.58 17.78 -1.23
N ILE A 66 -3.17 18.93 -1.75
CA ILE A 66 -2.31 19.90 -1.07
C ILE A 66 -3.16 21.08 -0.63
N TYR A 67 -3.43 21.18 0.66
CA TYR A 67 -4.10 22.35 1.21
C TYR A 67 -3.25 23.61 1.00
N THR A 68 -3.85 24.63 0.39
CA THR A 68 -3.27 25.97 0.23
C THR A 68 -4.32 26.99 0.65
N PRO A 69 -4.04 27.93 1.56
CA PRO A 69 -5.00 28.98 1.89
C PRO A 69 -5.17 29.93 0.71
N LEU A 70 -6.35 30.55 0.55
CA LEU A 70 -6.67 31.44 -0.59
C LEU A 70 -5.64 32.56 -0.78
N SER A 71 -5.09 33.10 0.32
CA SER A 71 -4.04 34.14 0.28
C SER A 71 -2.71 33.67 -0.35
N GLN A 72 -2.48 32.37 -0.47
CA GLN A 72 -1.31 31.76 -1.10
C GLN A 72 -1.60 31.19 -2.51
N MET A 73 -2.83 31.35 -3.02
CA MET A 73 -3.21 30.86 -4.35
C MET A 73 -2.98 31.87 -5.49
N GLY A 74 -2.45 33.07 -5.18
CA GLY A 74 -2.30 34.15 -6.15
C GLY A 74 -3.63 34.76 -6.59
N SER A 75 -3.57 35.74 -7.49
CA SER A 75 -4.77 36.45 -7.97
C SER A 75 -5.45 35.75 -9.15
N TYR A 76 -4.70 35.05 -10.00
CA TYR A 76 -5.23 34.53 -11.27
C TYR A 76 -5.98 33.21 -11.11
N GLY A 77 -5.48 32.25 -10.31
CA GLY A 77 -6.15 30.95 -10.13
C GLY A 77 -7.58 31.07 -9.59
N PRO A 78 -7.80 31.76 -8.47
CA PRO A 78 -9.15 32.03 -7.96
C PRO A 78 -10.01 32.79 -8.96
N ALA A 79 -9.49 33.86 -9.57
CA ALA A 79 -10.24 34.67 -10.52
C ALA A 79 -10.64 33.91 -11.79
N ALA A 80 -9.75 33.07 -12.32
CA ALA A 80 -10.04 32.19 -13.46
C ALA A 80 -11.14 31.19 -13.12
N THR A 81 -11.11 30.61 -11.92
CA THR A 81 -12.15 29.68 -11.44
C THR A 81 -13.50 30.38 -11.34
N LEU A 82 -13.56 31.59 -10.79
CA LEU A 82 -14.77 32.42 -10.78
C LEU A 82 -15.24 32.74 -12.20
N ALA A 83 -14.33 33.09 -13.11
CA ALA A 83 -14.68 33.39 -14.49
C ALA A 83 -15.27 32.18 -15.25
N ALA A 84 -14.83 30.97 -14.90
CA ALA A 84 -15.22 29.71 -15.51
C ALA A 84 -16.54 29.15 -14.94
N GLU A 85 -16.69 29.16 -13.61
CA GLU A 85 -17.76 28.48 -12.88
C GLU A 85 -18.85 29.44 -12.39
N ASP A 86 -18.47 30.58 -11.80
CA ASP A 86 -19.40 31.46 -11.10
C ASP A 86 -18.90 32.92 -11.00
N ARG A 87 -19.18 33.71 -12.05
CA ARG A 87 -18.72 35.12 -12.17
C ARG A 87 -19.34 36.03 -11.11
N GLY A 88 -20.52 35.66 -10.62
CA GLY A 88 -21.32 36.44 -9.68
C GLY A 88 -21.10 36.03 -8.22
N PHE A 89 -20.19 35.10 -7.93
CA PHE A 89 -20.07 34.41 -6.65
C PHE A 89 -20.15 35.30 -5.41
N TYR A 90 -19.49 36.47 -5.41
CA TYR A 90 -19.49 37.42 -4.29
C TYR A 90 -20.75 38.28 -4.18
N HIS A 91 -21.61 38.27 -5.19
CA HIS A 91 -22.75 39.18 -5.33
C HIS A 91 -24.12 38.48 -5.24
N HIS A 92 -24.17 37.15 -5.28
CA HIS A 92 -25.40 36.38 -5.04
C HIS A 92 -25.32 35.50 -3.79
N ALA A 93 -26.49 35.07 -3.32
CA ALA A 93 -26.63 34.08 -2.25
C ALA A 93 -26.33 32.65 -2.76
N ALA A 94 -26.32 31.66 -1.87
CA ALA A 94 -26.02 30.25 -2.16
C ALA A 94 -26.70 29.65 -3.41
N VAL A 95 -27.86 30.17 -3.80
CA VAL A 95 -28.51 29.87 -5.08
C VAL A 95 -28.68 31.17 -5.86
N ASP A 96 -28.09 31.23 -7.06
CA ASP A 96 -28.27 32.36 -7.98
C ASP A 96 -29.58 32.19 -8.77
N MET A 97 -30.68 32.67 -8.20
CA MET A 97 -32.01 32.60 -8.83
C MET A 97 -32.09 33.29 -10.20
N PRO A 98 -31.52 34.50 -10.40
CA PRO A 98 -31.39 35.11 -11.73
C PRO A 98 -30.68 34.24 -12.75
N SER A 99 -29.53 33.63 -12.40
CA SER A 99 -28.79 32.76 -13.32
C SER A 99 -29.51 31.44 -13.59
N LEU A 100 -30.22 30.89 -12.60
CA LEU A 100 -31.00 29.67 -12.73
C LEU A 100 -32.21 29.85 -13.66
N LEU A 101 -32.91 31.00 -13.56
CA LEU A 101 -34.02 31.35 -14.45
C LEU A 101 -33.53 31.65 -15.87
N ARG A 102 -32.38 32.31 -16.02
CA ARG A 102 -31.75 32.57 -17.33
C ARG A 102 -31.30 31.26 -18.00
N ALA A 103 -30.62 30.38 -17.28
CA ALA A 103 -30.19 29.08 -17.79
C ALA A 103 -31.40 28.25 -18.26
N ALA A 104 -32.47 28.19 -17.45
CA ALA A 104 -33.70 27.50 -17.82
C ALA A 104 -34.36 28.08 -19.09
N ALA A 105 -34.35 29.40 -19.28
CA ALA A 105 -34.86 30.04 -20.49
C ALA A 105 -33.97 29.74 -21.71
N THR A 106 -32.64 29.80 -21.56
CA THR A 106 -31.67 29.47 -22.61
C THR A 106 -31.77 28.00 -23.02
N ASP A 107 -31.92 27.08 -22.08
CA ASP A 107 -32.05 25.65 -22.32
C ASP A 107 -33.38 25.30 -23.01
N ALA A 108 -34.47 25.97 -22.62
CA ALA A 108 -35.78 25.81 -23.26
C ALA A 108 -35.77 26.27 -24.73
N VAL A 109 -35.01 27.32 -25.05
CA VAL A 109 -34.84 27.81 -26.43
C VAL A 109 -33.94 26.91 -27.26
N ASN A 110 -32.87 26.36 -26.68
CA ASN A 110 -31.87 25.55 -27.40
C ASN A 110 -32.17 24.04 -27.44
N GLY A 111 -33.21 23.58 -26.72
CA GLY A 111 -33.63 22.18 -26.70
C GLY A 111 -32.62 21.20 -26.08
N ARG A 112 -31.58 21.73 -25.43
CA ARG A 112 -30.52 20.99 -24.72
C ARG A 112 -29.99 21.85 -23.59
N VAL A 113 -29.36 21.24 -22.59
CA VAL A 113 -28.67 21.98 -21.52
C VAL A 113 -27.44 22.67 -22.11
N VAL A 114 -27.42 24.01 -22.12
CA VAL A 114 -26.34 24.84 -22.68
C VAL A 114 -25.62 25.64 -21.59
N GLU A 115 -26.33 26.10 -20.55
CA GLU A 115 -25.72 26.82 -19.41
C GLU A 115 -25.90 26.07 -18.09
N GLY A 116 -24.81 25.93 -17.32
CA GLY A 116 -24.87 25.44 -15.94
C GLY A 116 -25.31 26.58 -15.01
N GLY A 117 -26.36 26.36 -14.21
CA GLY A 117 -26.89 27.34 -13.25
C GLY A 117 -26.51 27.12 -11.79
N SER A 118 -25.53 26.24 -11.50
CA SER A 118 -25.08 25.96 -10.13
C SER A 118 -24.05 26.99 -9.67
N THR A 119 -24.09 27.37 -8.40
CA THR A 119 -23.07 28.22 -7.76
C THR A 119 -21.87 27.40 -7.26
N ILE A 120 -20.74 28.04 -6.98
CA ILE A 120 -19.58 27.36 -6.35
C ILE A 120 -19.97 26.73 -5.00
N THR A 121 -20.82 27.39 -4.22
CA THR A 121 -21.33 26.86 -2.94
C THR A 121 -22.10 25.55 -3.14
N GLN A 122 -22.93 25.49 -4.18
CA GLN A 122 -23.69 24.31 -4.56
C GLN A 122 -22.79 23.16 -5.04
N GLU A 123 -21.78 23.50 -5.85
CA GLU A 123 -20.78 22.54 -6.33
C GLU A 123 -19.95 21.95 -5.19
N LEU A 124 -19.50 22.76 -4.23
CA LEU A 124 -18.79 22.27 -3.05
C LEU A 124 -19.65 21.32 -2.20
N VAL A 125 -20.93 21.64 -1.98
CA VAL A 125 -21.86 20.76 -1.26
C VAL A 125 -22.07 19.43 -2.01
N LYS A 126 -22.18 19.47 -3.34
CA LYS A 126 -22.27 18.27 -4.18
C LYS A 126 -21.06 17.36 -3.99
N ILE A 127 -19.85 17.94 -4.00
CA ILE A 127 -18.60 17.20 -3.85
C ILE A 127 -18.44 16.63 -2.41
N GLN A 128 -18.84 17.40 -1.39
CA GLN A 128 -18.50 17.09 0.00
C GLN A 128 -19.58 16.32 0.79
N LEU A 129 -20.87 16.51 0.49
CA LEU A 129 -21.95 16.08 1.40
C LEU A 129 -23.00 15.16 0.78
N VAL A 130 -23.30 15.29 -0.52
CA VAL A 130 -24.52 14.67 -1.10
C VAL A 130 -24.24 13.72 -2.27
N GLY A 131 -23.00 13.65 -2.77
CA GLY A 131 -22.61 12.72 -3.84
C GLY A 131 -23.15 13.08 -5.24
N SER A 132 -23.02 12.15 -6.21
CA SER A 132 -23.18 12.42 -7.65
C SER A 132 -24.52 11.98 -8.29
N GLU A 133 -25.47 11.44 -7.52
CA GLU A 133 -26.75 10.91 -8.07
C GLU A 133 -27.65 11.99 -8.69
N GLN A 134 -28.10 11.86 -9.94
CA GLN A 134 -28.91 12.91 -10.59
C GLN A 134 -30.41 12.88 -10.22
N THR A 135 -30.76 13.10 -8.95
CA THR A 135 -32.16 13.16 -8.49
C THR A 135 -32.61 14.57 -8.09
N LEU A 136 -33.91 14.88 -8.30
CA LEU A 136 -34.50 16.17 -7.92
C LEU A 136 -34.46 16.40 -6.40
N SER A 137 -34.62 15.32 -5.62
CA SER A 137 -34.48 15.34 -4.16
C SER A 137 -33.07 15.74 -3.73
N ARG A 138 -32.03 15.22 -4.39
CA ARG A 138 -30.64 15.64 -4.13
C ARG A 138 -30.43 17.12 -4.43
N LYS A 139 -30.94 17.63 -5.55
CA LYS A 139 -30.76 19.05 -5.92
C LYS A 139 -31.43 20.00 -4.93
N LEU A 140 -32.57 19.60 -4.34
CA LEU A 140 -33.20 20.34 -3.23
C LEU A 140 -32.36 20.29 -1.94
N GLN A 141 -31.78 19.14 -1.61
CA GLN A 141 -30.86 19.00 -0.48
C GLN A 141 -29.60 19.86 -0.67
N GLU A 142 -29.03 19.86 -1.87
CA GLU A 142 -27.87 20.67 -2.26
C GLU A 142 -28.13 22.16 -2.04
N GLY A 143 -29.27 22.68 -2.51
CA GLY A 143 -29.65 24.09 -2.29
C GLY A 143 -29.82 24.46 -0.82
N PHE A 144 -30.43 23.57 -0.02
CA PHE A 144 -30.63 23.81 1.42
C PHE A 144 -29.31 23.76 2.20
N LEU A 145 -28.45 22.79 1.91
CA LEU A 145 -27.11 22.67 2.51
C LEU A 145 -26.21 23.82 2.08
N ALA A 146 -26.29 24.26 0.82
CA ALA A 146 -25.55 25.43 0.32
C ALA A 146 -25.96 26.70 1.06
N TYR A 147 -27.26 26.92 1.26
CA TYR A 147 -27.76 28.04 2.07
C TYR A 147 -27.24 27.97 3.51
N ALA A 148 -27.28 26.80 4.13
CA ALA A 148 -26.79 26.63 5.49
C ALA A 148 -25.26 26.80 5.59
N MET A 149 -24.51 26.44 4.56
CA MET A 149 -23.07 26.65 4.46
C MET A 149 -22.72 28.14 4.38
N GLU A 150 -23.40 28.93 3.54
CA GLU A 150 -23.18 30.39 3.46
C GLU A 150 -23.60 31.17 4.70
N ARG A 151 -24.51 30.62 5.53
CA ARG A 151 -24.80 31.22 6.84
C ARG A 151 -23.70 31.01 7.87
N ARG A 152 -22.82 30.03 7.63
CA ARG A 152 -21.77 29.61 8.56
C ARG A 152 -20.39 30.06 8.13
N TYR A 153 -20.11 30.07 6.84
CA TYR A 153 -18.79 30.38 6.28
C TYR A 153 -18.83 31.65 5.42
N SER A 154 -17.73 32.39 5.39
CA SER A 154 -17.58 33.51 4.47
C SER A 154 -17.42 33.02 3.02
N LYS A 155 -17.61 33.91 2.04
CA LYS A 155 -17.37 33.58 0.62
C LYS A 155 -15.92 33.15 0.38
N ASP A 156 -14.96 33.79 1.05
CA ASP A 156 -13.54 33.42 0.96
C ASP A 156 -13.28 32.02 1.52
N ASP A 157 -13.92 31.66 2.64
CA ASP A 157 -13.82 30.30 3.21
C ASP A 157 -14.36 29.26 2.22
N ILE A 158 -15.52 29.55 1.62
CA ILE A 158 -16.17 28.66 0.63
C ILE A 158 -15.30 28.49 -0.61
N LEU A 159 -14.75 29.60 -1.12
CA LEU A 159 -13.85 29.55 -2.26
C LEU A 159 -12.56 28.80 -1.94
N THR A 160 -12.00 28.99 -0.73
CA THR A 160 -10.83 28.24 -0.25
C THR A 160 -11.12 26.75 -0.23
N MET A 161 -12.25 26.34 0.36
CA MET A 161 -12.66 24.94 0.42
C MET A 161 -12.84 24.34 -0.98
N TYR A 162 -13.52 25.06 -1.87
CA TYR A 162 -13.76 24.61 -3.24
C TYR A 162 -12.46 24.42 -4.01
N LEU A 163 -11.57 25.41 -3.99
CA LEU A 163 -10.30 25.39 -4.71
C LEU A 163 -9.31 24.35 -4.19
N ASN A 164 -9.46 23.86 -2.97
CA ASN A 164 -8.64 22.75 -2.45
C ASN A 164 -9.25 21.36 -2.75
N ARG A 165 -10.49 21.29 -3.23
CA ARG A 165 -11.22 20.01 -3.34
C ARG A 165 -11.61 19.64 -4.77
N VAL A 166 -11.84 20.63 -5.62
CA VAL A 166 -12.32 20.38 -6.98
C VAL A 166 -11.32 19.57 -7.80
N TYR A 167 -11.81 18.65 -8.63
CA TYR A 167 -11.00 17.74 -9.44
C TYR A 167 -10.61 18.38 -10.78
N TYR A 168 -9.32 18.42 -11.08
CA TYR A 168 -8.77 19.00 -12.32
C TYR A 168 -8.35 17.96 -13.37
N GLY A 169 -8.49 16.66 -13.09
CA GLY A 169 -7.95 15.59 -13.94
C GLY A 169 -6.62 15.05 -13.42
N HIS A 170 -6.13 13.95 -14.00
CA HIS A 170 -4.84 13.31 -13.65
C HIS A 170 -4.69 12.93 -12.16
N GLY A 171 -5.79 12.74 -11.42
CA GLY A 171 -5.79 12.51 -9.97
C GLY A 171 -5.55 13.77 -9.11
N ALA A 172 -5.53 14.96 -9.71
CA ALA A 172 -5.22 16.21 -9.02
C ALA A 172 -6.49 16.83 -8.43
N TYR A 173 -6.61 16.73 -7.11
CA TYR A 173 -7.67 17.39 -6.33
C TYR A 173 -7.10 18.68 -5.72
N GLY A 174 -7.74 19.80 -6.05
CA GLY A 174 -7.33 21.13 -5.64
C GLY A 174 -6.34 21.82 -6.60
N LEU A 175 -6.39 23.16 -6.61
CA LEU A 175 -5.64 24.03 -7.51
C LEU A 175 -4.13 23.89 -7.34
N ALA A 176 -3.65 23.73 -6.10
CA ALA A 176 -2.22 23.54 -5.82
C ALA A 176 -1.71 22.20 -6.37
N SER A 177 -2.48 21.13 -6.16
CA SER A 177 -2.19 19.81 -6.73
C SER A 177 -2.22 19.85 -8.25
N ALA A 178 -3.21 20.52 -8.85
CA ALA A 178 -3.32 20.69 -10.30
C ALA A 178 -2.15 21.48 -10.88
N THR A 179 -1.75 22.58 -10.23
CA THR A 179 -0.59 23.38 -10.64
C THR A 179 0.67 22.53 -10.72
N LYS A 180 0.91 21.70 -9.71
CA LYS A 180 2.08 20.81 -9.68
C LYS A 180 1.96 19.66 -10.69
N ALA A 181 0.79 19.04 -10.79
CA ALA A 181 0.53 17.97 -11.74
C ALA A 181 0.73 18.43 -13.18
N PHE A 182 0.14 19.55 -13.59
CA PHE A 182 0.17 19.99 -14.98
C PHE A 182 1.47 20.71 -15.35
N PHE A 183 2.09 21.47 -14.44
CA PHE A 183 3.22 22.35 -14.76
C PHE A 183 4.56 22.00 -14.07
N GLY A 184 4.58 21.00 -13.17
CA GLY A 184 5.78 20.49 -12.49
C GLY A 184 5.76 20.65 -10.96
N LYS A 185 6.37 19.72 -10.23
CA LYS A 185 6.35 19.66 -8.75
C LYS A 185 6.83 20.92 -8.03
N ASP A 186 7.71 21.70 -8.66
CA ASP A 186 8.28 22.92 -8.08
C ASP A 186 7.39 24.16 -8.29
N ARG A 187 6.27 24.03 -9.02
CA ARG A 187 5.35 25.13 -9.28
C ARG A 187 4.43 25.40 -8.09
N SER A 188 4.01 26.66 -7.97
CA SER A 188 3.09 27.16 -6.95
C SER A 188 1.88 27.79 -7.62
N PRO A 189 0.66 27.62 -7.07
CA PRO A 189 -0.54 28.29 -7.61
C PRO A 189 -0.42 29.81 -7.60
N ALA A 190 0.40 30.38 -6.71
CA ALA A 190 0.69 31.82 -6.66
C ALA A 190 1.38 32.36 -7.92
N ASP A 191 2.10 31.50 -8.65
CA ASP A 191 2.95 31.88 -9.79
C ASP A 191 2.31 31.58 -11.15
N LEU A 192 1.04 31.18 -11.17
CA LEU A 192 0.32 30.89 -12.42
C LEU A 192 0.21 32.14 -13.30
N SER A 193 0.53 32.00 -14.59
CA SER A 193 0.20 33.02 -15.58
C SER A 193 -1.32 33.09 -15.80
N PRO A 194 -1.86 34.17 -16.39
CA PRO A 194 -3.27 34.23 -16.77
C PRO A 194 -3.69 33.06 -17.68
N ALA A 195 -2.83 32.64 -18.61
CA ALA A 195 -3.09 31.53 -19.52
C ALA A 195 -3.13 30.19 -18.77
N GLN A 196 -2.15 29.91 -17.92
CA GLN A 196 -2.11 28.69 -17.10
C GLN A 196 -3.30 28.60 -16.14
N ALA A 197 -3.66 29.70 -15.48
CA ALA A 197 -4.81 29.76 -14.59
C ALA A 197 -6.14 29.54 -15.34
N ALA A 198 -6.31 30.19 -16.50
CA ALA A 198 -7.47 30.01 -17.36
C ALA A 198 -7.58 28.58 -17.91
N PHE A 199 -6.44 27.97 -18.25
CA PHE A 199 -6.35 26.60 -18.71
C PHE A 199 -6.84 25.63 -17.63
N LEU A 200 -6.26 25.70 -16.41
CA LEU A 200 -6.68 24.84 -15.28
C LEU A 200 -8.16 25.04 -14.93
N ALA A 201 -8.64 26.28 -14.83
CA ALA A 201 -10.04 26.56 -14.54
C ALA A 201 -10.98 26.06 -15.64
N GLY A 202 -10.52 26.03 -16.89
CA GLY A 202 -11.27 25.47 -18.01
C GLY A 202 -11.52 23.97 -17.87
N LEU A 203 -10.57 23.22 -17.30
CA LEU A 203 -10.70 21.77 -17.14
C LEU A 203 -11.87 21.37 -16.22
N LEU A 204 -12.26 22.22 -15.27
CA LEU A 204 -13.27 21.92 -14.24
C LEU A 204 -14.62 21.46 -14.79
N GLN A 205 -15.04 22.02 -15.93
CA GLN A 205 -16.33 21.69 -16.54
C GLN A 205 -16.40 20.21 -16.95
N ALA A 206 -15.29 19.65 -17.44
CA ALA A 206 -15.22 18.26 -17.88
C ALA A 206 -13.77 17.74 -17.80
N PRO A 207 -13.24 17.43 -16.60
CA PRO A 207 -11.81 17.16 -16.41
C PRO A 207 -11.27 16.02 -17.28
N ASN A 208 -12.05 14.95 -17.46
CA ASN A 208 -11.67 13.83 -18.33
C ASN A 208 -11.93 14.11 -19.82
N GLY A 209 -12.92 14.96 -20.14
CA GLY A 209 -13.28 15.28 -21.54
C GLY A 209 -12.38 16.36 -22.17
N TYR A 210 -11.80 17.20 -21.34
CA TYR A 210 -10.80 18.21 -21.68
C TYR A 210 -9.40 17.79 -21.25
N ASP A 211 -9.15 16.50 -21.01
CA ASP A 211 -7.80 16.02 -20.71
C ASP A 211 -6.87 16.37 -21.90
N PRO A 212 -5.83 17.19 -21.71
CA PRO A 212 -4.97 17.63 -22.80
C PRO A 212 -4.15 16.50 -23.45
N SER A 213 -4.00 15.34 -22.79
CA SER A 213 -3.37 14.16 -23.39
C SER A 213 -4.25 13.49 -24.45
N VAL A 214 -5.57 13.76 -24.42
CA VAL A 214 -6.57 13.17 -25.32
C VAL A 214 -7.22 14.23 -26.22
N ASN A 215 -7.49 15.43 -25.68
CA ASN A 215 -8.25 16.50 -26.31
C ASN A 215 -7.72 17.90 -25.93
N TYR A 216 -6.51 18.22 -26.39
CA TYR A 216 -5.91 19.53 -26.17
C TYR A 216 -6.74 20.68 -26.77
N ASP A 217 -7.29 20.51 -27.98
CA ASP A 217 -8.05 21.57 -28.66
C ASP A 217 -9.30 21.97 -27.87
N GLY A 218 -9.99 21.00 -27.26
CA GLY A 218 -11.12 21.25 -26.36
C GLY A 218 -10.70 22.02 -25.10
N ALA A 219 -9.57 21.63 -24.49
CA ALA A 219 -9.01 22.33 -23.35
C ALA A 219 -8.63 23.78 -23.71
N ARG A 220 -8.00 23.99 -24.88
CA ARG A 220 -7.61 25.32 -25.37
C ARG A 220 -8.83 26.21 -25.66
N ALA A 221 -9.87 25.67 -26.29
CA ALA A 221 -11.10 26.43 -26.52
C ALA A 221 -11.72 26.91 -25.20
N ARG A 222 -11.62 26.08 -24.16
CA ARG A 222 -12.13 26.40 -22.83
C ARG A 222 -11.23 27.40 -22.10
N GLU A 223 -9.91 27.31 -22.22
CA GLU A 223 -8.95 28.32 -21.75
C GLU A 223 -9.30 29.72 -22.29
N LEU A 224 -9.50 29.85 -23.61
CA LEU A 224 -9.83 31.12 -24.26
C LEU A 224 -11.17 31.69 -23.74
N TYR A 225 -12.17 30.83 -23.51
CA TYR A 225 -13.42 31.24 -22.89
C TYR A 225 -13.21 31.82 -21.49
N VAL A 226 -12.34 31.21 -20.68
CA VAL A 226 -12.05 31.68 -19.33
C VAL A 226 -11.28 33.00 -19.35
N LEU A 227 -10.30 33.18 -20.25
CA LEU A 227 -9.58 34.45 -20.44
C LEU A 227 -10.55 35.60 -20.75
N ALA A 228 -11.49 35.38 -21.68
CA ALA A 228 -12.54 36.35 -21.99
C ALA A 228 -13.44 36.64 -20.78
N GLY A 229 -13.75 35.63 -19.98
CA GLY A 229 -14.45 35.78 -18.70
C GLY A 229 -13.68 36.65 -17.71
N MET A 230 -12.38 36.41 -17.55
CA MET A 230 -11.50 37.18 -16.65
C MET A 230 -11.40 38.65 -17.09
N ARG A 231 -11.35 38.93 -18.40
CA ARG A 231 -11.46 40.31 -18.91
C ARG A 231 -12.81 40.93 -18.57
N GLY A 232 -13.91 40.18 -18.76
CA GLY A 232 -15.26 40.63 -18.42
C GLY A 232 -15.44 40.99 -16.95
N MET A 233 -14.68 40.34 -16.07
CA MET A 233 -14.62 40.64 -14.63
C MET A 233 -13.66 41.78 -14.26
N GLY A 234 -12.92 42.34 -15.23
CA GLY A 234 -11.92 43.39 -15.00
C GLY A 234 -10.61 42.91 -14.40
N VAL A 235 -10.38 41.59 -14.35
CA VAL A 235 -9.13 40.99 -13.85
C VAL A 235 -8.00 41.18 -14.86
N LEU A 236 -8.33 41.16 -16.15
CA LEU A 236 -7.41 41.38 -17.26
C LEU A 236 -7.83 42.59 -18.08
N THR A 237 -6.84 43.35 -18.57
CA THR A 237 -7.01 44.29 -19.68
C THR A 237 -7.06 43.55 -21.03
N ALA A 238 -7.58 44.19 -22.07
CA ALA A 238 -7.59 43.60 -23.42
C ALA A 238 -6.19 43.24 -23.94
N ALA A 239 -5.17 44.03 -23.58
CA ALA A 239 -3.78 43.73 -23.94
C ALA A 239 -3.25 42.48 -23.18
N GLN A 240 -3.61 42.31 -21.91
CA GLN A 240 -3.22 41.14 -21.12
C GLN A 240 -3.94 39.86 -21.58
N GLU A 241 -5.24 39.97 -21.95
CA GLU A 241 -5.99 38.87 -22.58
C GLU A 241 -5.27 38.43 -23.86
N GLN A 242 -5.02 39.36 -24.80
CA GLN A 242 -4.35 39.04 -26.07
C GLN A 242 -2.94 38.47 -25.88
N GLN A 243 -2.21 38.93 -24.87
CA GLN A 243 -0.89 38.37 -24.52
C GLN A 243 -1.02 36.94 -23.98
N ALA A 244 -1.98 36.67 -23.10
CA ALA A 244 -2.23 35.34 -22.55
C ALA A 244 -2.70 34.35 -23.63
N GLU A 245 -3.52 34.80 -24.59
CA GLU A 245 -3.94 33.99 -25.74
C GLU A 245 -2.78 33.55 -26.65
N GLN A 246 -1.63 34.23 -26.58
CA GLN A 246 -0.42 33.88 -27.34
C GLN A 246 0.54 32.98 -26.55
N GLU A 247 0.30 32.76 -25.26
CA GLU A 247 1.12 31.87 -24.43
C GLU A 247 0.90 30.42 -24.85
N ASN A 248 2.00 29.68 -24.99
CA ASN A 248 1.97 28.28 -25.43
C ASN A 248 1.94 27.34 -24.21
N VAL A 249 0.77 27.28 -23.57
CA VAL A 249 0.55 26.42 -22.40
C VAL A 249 0.88 24.95 -22.70
N HIS A 250 0.64 24.48 -23.93
CA HIS A 250 0.98 23.10 -24.35
C HIS A 250 2.45 22.76 -24.11
N ALA A 251 3.36 23.67 -24.46
CA ALA A 251 4.80 23.45 -24.32
C ALA A 251 5.27 23.44 -22.86
N GLU A 252 4.43 23.92 -21.94
CA GLU A 252 4.72 24.00 -20.51
C GLU A 252 4.12 22.83 -19.72
N LEU A 253 3.25 22.02 -20.34
CA LEU A 253 2.68 20.83 -19.73
C LEU A 253 3.75 19.78 -19.45
N LYS A 254 3.78 19.27 -18.22
CA LYS A 254 4.74 18.26 -17.76
C LYS A 254 4.09 16.95 -17.31
N PHE A 255 2.83 16.98 -16.86
CA PHE A 255 2.17 15.84 -16.21
C PHE A 255 3.06 15.19 -15.14
N ASP A 256 3.61 16.02 -14.26
CA ASP A 256 4.55 15.59 -13.23
C ASP A 256 3.77 15.02 -12.04
N LEU A 257 3.46 13.72 -12.08
CA LEU A 257 2.82 13.00 -10.98
C LEU A 257 3.75 12.81 -9.78
N SER A 258 5.05 13.07 -9.90
CA SER A 258 6.02 12.93 -8.81
C SER A 258 5.84 13.95 -7.69
N TYR A 259 5.05 15.01 -7.91
CA TYR A 259 4.63 15.91 -6.82
C TYR A 259 3.85 15.21 -5.71
N ARG A 260 3.26 14.06 -6.02
CA ARG A 260 2.58 13.21 -5.05
C ARG A 260 3.54 12.41 -4.18
N ALA A 261 4.85 12.36 -4.52
CA ALA A 261 5.82 11.36 -4.10
C ALA A 261 5.51 10.74 -2.73
N VAL A 262 4.64 9.74 -2.77
CA VAL A 262 4.30 8.91 -1.64
C VAL A 262 5.48 7.97 -1.52
N ARG A 263 6.26 8.15 -0.46
CA ARG A 263 7.32 7.20 -0.15
C ARG A 263 6.64 5.91 0.32
N ALA A 264 7.12 4.74 -0.11
CA ALA A 264 6.51 3.46 0.27
C ALA A 264 4.99 3.35 -0.02
N PRO A 265 4.52 3.53 -1.26
CA PRO A 265 3.09 3.61 -1.56
C PRO A 265 2.28 2.38 -1.10
N HIS A 266 2.79 1.17 -1.32
CA HIS A 266 2.18 -0.07 -0.80
C HIS A 266 2.02 -0.07 0.73
N PHE A 267 3.05 0.40 1.45
CA PHE A 267 3.00 0.49 2.90
C PHE A 267 1.96 1.52 3.37
N VAL A 268 1.91 2.67 2.70
CA VAL A 268 0.96 3.75 2.99
C VAL A 268 -0.47 3.25 2.85
N ASP A 269 -0.77 2.55 1.76
CA ASP A 269 -2.13 2.03 1.53
C ASP A 269 -2.50 0.98 2.58
N TRP A 270 -1.56 0.10 2.96
CA TRP A 270 -1.76 -0.86 4.05
C TRP A 270 -1.98 -0.17 5.40
N VAL A 271 -1.19 0.86 5.70
CA VAL A 271 -1.29 1.65 6.94
C VAL A 271 -2.62 2.37 7.02
N MET A 272 -3.12 2.95 5.93
CA MET A 272 -4.44 3.60 5.91
C MET A 272 -5.56 2.60 6.23
N GLN A 273 -5.56 1.42 5.60
CA GLN A 273 -6.52 0.35 5.91
C GLN A 273 -6.39 -0.15 7.35
N ARG A 274 -5.15 -0.22 7.88
CA ARG A 274 -4.90 -0.63 9.26
C ARG A 274 -5.41 0.43 10.25
N ALA A 275 -5.12 1.70 10.02
CA ALA A 275 -5.59 2.80 10.85
C ALA A 275 -7.12 2.84 10.87
N GLU A 276 -7.78 2.67 9.73
CA GLU A 276 -9.24 2.59 9.67
C GLU A 276 -9.80 1.46 10.54
N ARG A 277 -9.16 0.29 10.55
CA ARG A 277 -9.57 -0.82 11.42
C ARG A 277 -9.34 -0.54 12.91
N ASP A 278 -8.26 0.16 13.25
CA ASP A 278 -7.85 0.38 14.65
C ASP A 278 -8.63 1.54 15.32
N ILE A 279 -8.92 2.63 14.59
CA ILE A 279 -9.63 3.82 15.15
C ILE A 279 -11.01 4.09 14.55
N GLY A 280 -11.39 3.39 13.49
CA GLY A 280 -12.66 3.56 12.79
C GLY A 280 -12.63 4.68 11.73
N THR A 281 -13.43 4.51 10.68
CA THR A 281 -13.53 5.44 9.54
C THR A 281 -13.84 6.87 9.96
N ALA A 282 -14.79 7.06 10.90
CA ALA A 282 -15.21 8.39 11.33
C ALA A 282 -14.08 9.19 12.03
N ALA A 283 -13.20 8.51 12.76
CA ALA A 283 -12.06 9.12 13.43
C ALA A 283 -10.92 9.39 12.42
N LEU A 284 -10.64 8.44 11.52
CA LEU A 284 -9.65 8.63 10.45
C LEU A 284 -10.04 9.79 9.51
N GLN A 285 -11.34 9.95 9.25
CA GLN A 285 -11.89 11.05 8.48
C GLN A 285 -11.75 12.41 9.17
N GLN A 286 -11.37 12.47 10.45
CA GLN A 286 -10.99 13.72 11.12
C GLN A 286 -9.60 14.21 10.70
N GLY A 287 -8.80 13.37 10.04
CA GLY A 287 -7.38 13.62 9.76
C GLY A 287 -6.52 13.34 11.00
N GLY A 288 -5.26 13.76 10.97
CA GLY A 288 -4.35 13.63 12.11
C GLY A 288 -2.97 13.09 11.70
N ARG A 289 -2.26 12.50 12.66
CA ARG A 289 -0.90 11.99 12.46
C ARG A 289 -0.82 10.51 12.75
N VAL A 290 -0.23 9.74 11.84
CA VAL A 290 0.04 8.31 12.00
C VAL A 290 1.54 8.09 12.05
N TYR A 291 2.06 7.67 13.20
CA TYR A 291 3.46 7.31 13.38
C TYR A 291 3.62 5.81 13.14
N THR A 292 4.51 5.45 12.23
CA THR A 292 4.73 4.07 11.79
C THR A 292 6.06 3.52 12.28
N THR A 293 6.31 2.24 12.00
CA THR A 293 7.59 1.59 12.31
C THR A 293 8.56 1.57 11.13
N LEU A 294 8.12 2.02 9.96
CA LEU A 294 8.90 2.02 8.73
C LEU A 294 10.20 2.80 8.93
N ASP A 295 11.30 2.27 8.43
CA ASP A 295 12.57 2.96 8.34
C ASP A 295 12.77 3.41 6.90
N LEU A 296 12.70 4.72 6.62
CA LEU A 296 12.80 5.21 5.26
C LEU A 296 14.14 4.91 4.59
N GLY A 297 15.23 4.82 5.36
CA GLY A 297 16.54 4.43 4.83
C GLY A 297 16.54 2.99 4.34
N LEU A 298 16.01 2.07 5.15
CA LEU A 298 15.84 0.67 4.74
C LEU A 298 14.79 0.50 3.64
N GLN A 299 13.72 1.28 3.66
CA GLN A 299 12.71 1.27 2.60
C GLN A 299 13.32 1.66 1.25
N THR A 300 14.06 2.78 1.17
CA THR A 300 14.70 3.19 -0.08
C THR A 300 15.71 2.16 -0.56
N LEU A 301 16.46 1.53 0.36
CA LEU A 301 17.35 0.42 0.01
C LEU A 301 16.57 -0.78 -0.55
N ALA A 302 15.41 -1.12 0.02
CA ALA A 302 14.55 -2.20 -0.45
C ALA A 302 13.98 -1.91 -1.85
N GLU A 303 13.46 -0.70 -2.09
CA GLU A 303 12.92 -0.28 -3.39
C GLU A 303 14.00 -0.37 -4.48
N GLN A 304 15.22 0.10 -4.18
CA GLN A 304 16.36 0.00 -5.10
C GLN A 304 16.79 -1.44 -5.36
N ALA A 305 16.79 -2.28 -4.31
CA ALA A 305 17.15 -3.69 -4.40
C ALA A 305 16.16 -4.47 -5.27
N VAL A 306 14.85 -4.27 -5.07
CA VAL A 306 13.79 -4.90 -5.88
C VAL A 306 13.87 -4.40 -7.33
N ALA A 307 13.85 -3.10 -7.57
CA ALA A 307 13.87 -2.55 -8.93
C ALA A 307 15.13 -2.98 -9.72
N SER A 308 16.29 -3.02 -9.06
CA SER A 308 17.52 -3.46 -9.72
C SER A 308 17.56 -4.97 -9.92
N GLY A 309 17.16 -5.76 -8.92
CA GLY A 309 17.18 -7.20 -9.02
C GLY A 309 16.17 -7.73 -10.03
N VAL A 310 14.99 -7.11 -10.16
CA VAL A 310 14.01 -7.43 -11.22
C VAL A 310 14.62 -7.16 -12.60
N ARG A 311 15.28 -6.01 -12.80
CA ARG A 311 16.01 -5.75 -14.06
C ARG A 311 17.09 -6.79 -14.35
N ASP A 312 17.88 -7.17 -13.35
CA ASP A 312 18.92 -8.19 -13.49
C ASP A 312 18.32 -9.55 -13.89
N LEU A 313 17.12 -9.87 -13.39
CA LEU A 313 16.38 -11.11 -13.66
C LEU A 313 15.50 -11.07 -14.91
N GLY A 314 15.39 -9.94 -15.61
CA GLY A 314 14.51 -9.80 -16.77
C GLY A 314 14.77 -10.81 -17.89
N HIS A 315 16.03 -11.24 -18.05
CA HIS A 315 16.41 -12.30 -19.00
C HIS A 315 15.82 -13.69 -18.67
N LEU A 316 15.30 -13.88 -17.45
CA LEU A 316 14.60 -15.08 -17.00
C LEU A 316 13.07 -14.94 -17.09
N GLY A 317 12.56 -13.84 -17.66
CA GLY A 317 11.13 -13.56 -17.77
C GLY A 317 10.51 -12.94 -16.52
N VAL A 318 11.33 -12.43 -15.58
CA VAL A 318 10.86 -11.69 -14.41
C VAL A 318 10.55 -10.24 -14.82
N ASP A 319 9.35 -9.75 -14.50
CA ASP A 319 8.95 -8.35 -14.71
C ASP A 319 8.57 -7.64 -13.40
N ASN A 320 8.38 -8.38 -12.31
CA ASN A 320 7.96 -7.84 -11.03
C ASN A 320 8.68 -8.51 -9.84
N GLY A 321 8.65 -7.86 -8.69
CA GLY A 321 9.31 -8.31 -7.48
C GLY A 321 8.82 -7.59 -6.24
N ALA A 322 9.07 -8.18 -5.07
CA ALA A 322 8.64 -7.66 -3.78
C ALA A 322 9.63 -7.98 -2.68
N LEU A 323 9.63 -7.17 -1.61
CA LEU A 323 10.47 -7.38 -0.43
C LEU A 323 9.78 -6.82 0.82
N MET A 324 9.76 -7.60 1.90
CA MET A 324 9.38 -7.13 3.22
C MET A 324 10.50 -7.44 4.22
N ALA A 325 10.78 -6.50 5.12
CA ALA A 325 11.76 -6.69 6.18
C ALA A 325 11.22 -6.25 7.54
N VAL A 326 11.51 -7.04 8.59
CA VAL A 326 11.01 -6.80 9.96
C VAL A 326 12.09 -6.99 11.00
N ARG A 327 11.96 -6.33 12.15
CA ARG A 327 12.76 -6.60 13.35
C ARG A 327 12.08 -7.71 14.18
N PRO A 328 12.69 -8.90 14.33
CA PRO A 328 12.02 -10.02 14.99
C PRO A 328 11.84 -9.83 16.51
N SER A 329 12.69 -9.04 17.17
CA SER A 329 12.64 -8.82 18.61
C SER A 329 11.48 -7.91 19.05
N THR A 330 11.06 -6.98 18.19
CA THR A 330 10.05 -5.96 18.48
C THR A 330 8.80 -6.07 17.59
N GLY A 331 8.88 -6.83 16.50
CA GLY A 331 7.80 -6.94 15.50
C GLY A 331 7.71 -5.75 14.55
N GLU A 332 8.63 -4.77 14.62
CA GLU A 332 8.59 -3.59 13.74
C GLU A 332 8.71 -4.00 12.28
N ILE A 333 7.79 -3.54 11.44
CA ILE A 333 7.93 -3.57 9.99
C ILE A 333 8.84 -2.43 9.58
N LEU A 334 10.01 -2.77 9.02
CA LEU A 334 11.08 -1.83 8.69
C LEU A 334 11.07 -1.41 7.23
N ALA A 335 10.70 -2.31 6.32
CA ALA A 335 10.55 -2.04 4.89
C ALA A 335 9.43 -2.90 4.29
N TRP A 336 8.75 -2.36 3.28
CA TRP A 336 7.62 -2.97 2.59
C TRP A 336 7.54 -2.48 1.14
N VAL A 337 7.86 -3.37 0.20
CA VAL A 337 7.86 -3.13 -1.24
C VAL A 337 7.00 -4.19 -1.89
N GLY A 338 5.82 -3.80 -2.37
CA GLY A 338 4.83 -4.69 -2.97
C GLY A 338 4.99 -4.93 -4.47
N SER A 339 5.81 -4.16 -5.17
CA SER A 339 6.07 -4.32 -6.60
C SER A 339 7.39 -3.64 -7.01
N ALA A 340 7.89 -3.98 -8.21
CA ALA A 340 9.10 -3.40 -8.78
C ALA A 340 8.95 -1.92 -9.14
N ASN A 341 7.76 -1.52 -9.55
CA ASN A 341 7.37 -0.15 -9.81
C ASN A 341 5.88 0.01 -9.51
N TYR A 342 5.55 0.84 -8.52
CA TYR A 342 4.16 1.05 -8.11
C TYR A 342 3.30 1.71 -9.20
N GLU A 343 3.90 2.56 -10.04
CA GLU A 343 3.20 3.34 -11.06
C GLU A 343 3.17 2.64 -12.44
N ASP A 344 3.55 1.36 -12.50
CA ASP A 344 3.59 0.60 -13.75
C ASP A 344 2.41 -0.37 -13.85
N ASP A 345 1.36 0.05 -14.55
CA ASP A 345 0.15 -0.75 -14.76
C ASP A 345 0.42 -2.04 -15.56
N ALA A 346 1.47 -2.10 -16.38
CA ALA A 346 1.77 -3.28 -17.20
C ALA A 346 2.17 -4.51 -16.37
N ILE A 347 2.68 -4.26 -15.16
CA ILE A 347 2.99 -5.30 -14.17
C ILE A 347 1.96 -5.32 -13.02
N GLY A 348 0.86 -4.58 -13.13
CA GLY A 348 -0.09 -4.39 -12.03
C GLY A 348 0.58 -3.78 -10.80
N GLY A 349 1.39 -2.73 -10.98
CA GLY A 349 2.28 -2.15 -9.97
C GLY A 349 1.63 -1.81 -8.63
N GLN A 350 0.33 -1.51 -8.59
CA GLN A 350 -0.42 -1.17 -7.38
C GLN A 350 -0.95 -2.42 -6.64
N PHE A 351 -0.84 -3.62 -7.22
CA PHE A 351 -1.15 -4.86 -6.54
C PHE A 351 -0.03 -5.23 -5.56
N ASP A 352 -0.35 -5.28 -4.28
CA ASP A 352 0.63 -5.54 -3.23
C ASP A 352 0.95 -7.04 -3.08
N ILE A 353 2.06 -7.46 -3.69
CA ILE A 353 2.58 -8.83 -3.60
C ILE A 353 2.91 -9.26 -2.16
N VAL A 354 3.22 -8.33 -1.24
CA VAL A 354 3.52 -8.67 0.16
C VAL A 354 2.32 -9.33 0.84
N THR A 355 1.11 -8.93 0.45
CA THR A 355 -0.16 -9.47 0.98
C THR A 355 -0.79 -10.55 0.10
N ALA A 356 -0.31 -10.69 -1.14
CA ALA A 356 -0.82 -11.67 -2.09
C ALA A 356 -0.66 -13.11 -1.60
N GLN A 357 -1.61 -13.98 -1.97
CA GLN A 357 -1.56 -15.40 -1.66
C GLN A 357 -0.86 -16.14 -2.80
N LEU A 358 0.39 -16.54 -2.55
CA LEU A 358 1.30 -17.08 -3.55
C LEU A 358 1.92 -18.39 -3.05
N GLN A 359 2.32 -19.29 -3.95
CA GLN A 359 2.93 -20.55 -3.52
C GLN A 359 4.37 -20.27 -3.02
N PRO A 360 4.71 -20.61 -1.76
CA PRO A 360 6.03 -20.33 -1.19
C PRO A 360 7.12 -21.29 -1.66
N GLY A 361 6.72 -22.43 -2.26
CA GLY A 361 7.62 -23.52 -2.58
C GLY A 361 8.40 -24.00 -1.34
N SER A 362 9.70 -24.27 -1.55
CA SER A 362 10.56 -24.84 -0.51
C SER A 362 10.85 -23.95 0.70
N THR A 363 10.40 -22.68 0.74
CA THR A 363 10.48 -21.86 1.97
C THR A 363 9.53 -22.34 3.06
N PHE A 364 8.60 -23.26 2.76
CA PHE A 364 7.75 -23.91 3.77
C PHE A 364 8.41 -25.09 4.51
N LYS A 365 9.48 -25.68 3.94
CA LYS A 365 10.14 -26.87 4.52
C LYS A 365 10.65 -26.68 5.95
N PRO A 366 11.17 -25.50 6.38
CA PRO A 366 11.59 -25.31 7.77
C PRO A 366 10.49 -25.61 8.79
N TYR A 367 9.22 -25.32 8.52
CA TYR A 367 8.10 -25.68 9.41
C TYR A 367 7.95 -27.21 9.54
N VAL A 368 8.09 -27.93 8.42
CA VAL A 368 8.02 -29.40 8.37
C VAL A 368 9.12 -30.03 9.21
N PHE A 369 10.36 -29.58 9.02
CA PHE A 369 11.50 -30.12 9.74
C PHE A 369 11.46 -29.74 11.22
N GLU A 370 11.07 -28.51 11.55
CA GLU A 370 10.93 -28.08 12.95
C GLU A 370 9.87 -28.91 13.70
N ALA A 371 8.71 -29.13 13.10
CA ALA A 371 7.66 -29.96 13.68
C ALA A 371 8.17 -31.37 14.00
N ALA A 372 8.87 -32.01 13.05
CA ALA A 372 9.41 -33.34 13.24
C ALA A 372 10.56 -33.40 14.28
N LEU A 373 11.42 -32.37 14.33
CA LEU A 373 12.50 -32.26 15.30
C LEU A 373 11.96 -32.08 16.71
N ARG A 374 11.03 -31.13 16.91
CA ARG A 374 10.50 -30.80 18.24
C ARG A 374 9.68 -31.96 18.85
N ASP A 375 9.03 -32.77 18.01
CA ASP A 375 8.27 -33.96 18.41
C ASP A 375 9.15 -35.23 18.48
N HIS A 376 10.47 -35.07 18.33
CA HIS A 376 11.48 -36.14 18.41
C HIS A 376 11.28 -37.26 17.36
N ARG A 377 10.62 -36.97 16.24
CA ARG A 377 10.43 -37.91 15.12
C ARG A 377 11.69 -38.11 14.30
N ILE A 378 12.54 -37.07 14.27
CA ILE A 378 13.84 -37.10 13.61
C ILE A 378 14.87 -36.33 14.44
N THR A 379 16.12 -36.47 14.03
CA THR A 379 17.23 -35.59 14.38
C THR A 379 17.86 -35.05 13.10
N LEU A 380 18.76 -34.07 13.20
CA LEU A 380 19.45 -33.54 12.02
C LEU A 380 20.35 -34.57 11.30
N CYS A 381 20.77 -35.65 11.96
CA CYS A 381 21.47 -36.77 11.32
C CYS A 381 20.57 -37.90 10.83
N SER A 382 19.28 -37.90 11.15
CA SER A 382 18.39 -38.97 10.70
C SER A 382 18.55 -39.17 9.20
N THR A 383 18.76 -40.42 8.79
CA THR A 383 18.93 -40.77 7.38
C THR A 383 17.58 -40.71 6.69
N VAL A 384 17.48 -39.88 5.65
CA VAL A 384 16.34 -39.75 4.73
C VAL A 384 16.76 -40.24 3.34
N GLN A 385 15.78 -40.71 2.57
CA GLN A 385 16.02 -41.37 1.28
C GLN A 385 15.57 -40.47 0.14
N ASP A 386 16.52 -40.02 -0.67
CA ASP A 386 16.24 -39.29 -1.91
C ASP A 386 16.23 -40.26 -3.10
N LYS A 387 15.08 -40.90 -3.35
CA LYS A 387 14.88 -41.91 -4.41
C LYS A 387 13.43 -41.90 -4.90
N PRO A 388 13.12 -42.45 -6.09
CA PRO A 388 11.73 -42.58 -6.55
C PRO A 388 10.87 -43.26 -5.48
N THR A 389 9.85 -42.55 -5.02
CA THR A 389 8.99 -42.98 -3.91
C THR A 389 7.54 -42.63 -4.22
N ASP A 390 6.64 -43.58 -4.01
CA ASP A 390 5.19 -43.37 -4.05
C ASP A 390 4.71 -43.13 -2.63
N PHE A 391 4.26 -41.91 -2.33
CA PHE A 391 3.81 -41.54 -0.99
C PHE A 391 2.33 -41.88 -0.75
N GLY A 392 1.72 -42.68 -1.64
CA GLY A 392 0.34 -43.12 -1.57
C GLY A 392 -0.52 -42.45 -2.66
N GLY A 393 -1.52 -43.19 -3.16
CA GLY A 393 -2.46 -42.69 -4.17
C GLY A 393 -1.82 -42.32 -5.52
N GLY A 394 -0.60 -42.80 -5.80
CA GLY A 394 0.15 -42.46 -7.02
C GLY A 394 0.93 -41.15 -6.92
N TYR A 395 1.00 -40.51 -5.76
CA TYR A 395 1.75 -39.27 -5.56
C TYR A 395 3.26 -39.54 -5.56
N ARG A 396 3.93 -39.19 -6.68
CA ARG A 396 5.36 -39.42 -6.93
C ARG A 396 6.07 -38.08 -7.22
N PRO A 397 6.39 -37.30 -6.19
CA PRO A 397 7.07 -36.01 -6.33
C PRO A 397 8.49 -36.19 -6.89
N GLN A 398 8.98 -35.17 -7.60
CA GLN A 398 10.34 -35.12 -8.12
C GLN A 398 11.12 -33.95 -7.52
N ASP A 399 12.44 -34.04 -7.54
CA ASP A 399 13.29 -32.90 -7.21
C ASP A 399 13.42 -31.94 -8.38
N TYR A 400 13.80 -30.71 -8.06
CA TYR A 400 13.90 -29.61 -9.04
C TYR A 400 14.90 -29.89 -10.17
N ASP A 401 15.90 -30.74 -9.94
CA ASP A 401 16.95 -31.09 -10.89
C ASP A 401 16.69 -32.41 -11.64
N GLY A 402 15.55 -33.06 -11.38
CA GLY A 402 15.17 -34.34 -11.96
C GLY A 402 16.06 -35.53 -11.55
N LYS A 403 16.92 -35.35 -10.53
CA LYS A 403 17.86 -36.38 -10.06
C LYS A 403 17.47 -36.87 -8.68
N PHE A 404 18.10 -37.96 -8.24
CA PHE A 404 17.97 -38.54 -6.90
C PHE A 404 19.36 -38.76 -6.32
N LEU A 405 19.61 -38.24 -5.12
CA LEU A 405 20.94 -38.28 -4.50
C LEU A 405 21.14 -39.46 -3.52
N GLY A 406 20.14 -40.31 -3.34
CA GLY A 406 20.20 -41.47 -2.46
C GLY A 406 20.09 -41.09 -0.97
N ALA A 407 20.69 -41.91 -0.11
CA ALA A 407 20.64 -41.70 1.34
C ALA A 407 21.43 -40.45 1.76
N MET A 408 20.84 -39.60 2.60
CA MET A 408 21.49 -38.43 3.17
C MET A 408 20.94 -38.09 4.55
N SER A 409 21.61 -37.19 5.28
CA SER A 409 21.09 -36.67 6.55
C SER A 409 19.94 -35.70 6.33
N ALA A 410 19.02 -35.61 7.30
CA ALA A 410 17.95 -34.61 7.32
C ALA A 410 18.50 -33.18 7.19
N GLN A 411 19.63 -32.88 7.84
CA GLN A 411 20.35 -31.60 7.69
C GLN A 411 20.72 -31.32 6.23
N ARG A 412 21.37 -32.29 5.56
CA ARG A 412 21.77 -32.14 4.16
C ARG A 412 20.57 -32.01 3.24
N ALA A 413 19.51 -32.77 3.50
CA ALA A 413 18.26 -32.68 2.73
C ALA A 413 17.61 -31.29 2.81
N LEU A 414 17.60 -30.68 4.00
CA LEU A 414 17.05 -29.33 4.20
C LEU A 414 17.90 -28.26 3.50
N VAL A 415 19.23 -28.32 3.65
CA VAL A 415 20.16 -27.35 3.02
C VAL A 415 20.15 -27.47 1.49
N LEU A 416 20.13 -28.70 0.95
CA LEU A 416 20.02 -28.94 -0.49
C LEU A 416 18.58 -28.81 -1.01
N SER A 417 17.62 -28.51 -0.12
CA SER A 417 16.22 -28.28 -0.47
C SER A 417 15.57 -29.44 -1.26
N ARG A 418 15.89 -30.70 -0.91
CA ARG A 418 15.31 -31.88 -1.61
C ARG A 418 13.82 -32.05 -1.26
N ASN A 419 12.99 -32.33 -2.25
CA ASN A 419 11.53 -32.49 -2.13
C ASN A 419 11.17 -33.85 -1.54
N VAL A 420 11.74 -34.93 -2.08
CA VAL A 420 11.37 -36.30 -1.64
C VAL A 420 11.69 -36.53 -0.16
N PRO A 421 12.91 -36.20 0.34
CA PRO A 421 13.18 -36.22 1.78
C PRO A 421 12.26 -35.34 2.63
N ALA A 422 11.88 -34.14 2.16
CA ALA A 422 10.99 -33.27 2.92
C ALA A 422 9.59 -33.86 3.07
N ILE A 423 9.09 -34.53 2.02
CA ILE A 423 7.80 -35.23 2.05
C ILE A 423 7.88 -36.48 2.93
N GLN A 424 9.02 -37.18 2.95
CA GLN A 424 9.26 -38.26 3.90
C GLN A 424 9.18 -37.77 5.35
N VAL A 425 9.81 -36.64 5.67
CA VAL A 425 9.71 -36.03 7.00
C VAL A 425 8.27 -35.61 7.32
N ALA A 426 7.57 -35.01 6.37
CA ALA A 426 6.16 -34.64 6.54
C ALA A 426 5.24 -35.85 6.76
N GLN A 427 5.51 -36.99 6.12
CA GLN A 427 4.72 -38.20 6.32
C GLN A 427 4.99 -38.83 7.70
N LEU A 428 6.23 -38.78 8.18
CA LEU A 428 6.59 -39.21 9.54
C LEU A 428 5.95 -38.32 10.61
N GLU A 429 5.94 -37.02 10.37
CA GLU A 429 5.41 -36.04 11.31
C GLU A 429 3.89 -35.87 11.24
N GLY A 430 3.26 -36.03 10.08
CA GLY A 430 1.85 -35.73 9.89
C GLY A 430 1.59 -34.24 9.70
N MET A 431 0.89 -33.90 8.62
CA MET A 431 0.70 -32.51 8.21
C MET A 431 -0.21 -31.68 9.14
N ASP A 432 -1.08 -32.30 9.93
CA ASP A 432 -1.90 -31.58 10.92
C ASP A 432 -1.02 -30.91 11.99
N ARG A 433 0.08 -31.56 12.39
CA ARG A 433 1.04 -30.99 13.36
C ARG A 433 1.92 -29.92 12.74
N VAL A 434 2.26 -30.07 11.47
CA VAL A 434 2.98 -29.06 10.69
C VAL A 434 2.14 -27.79 10.55
N ASP A 435 0.86 -27.92 10.16
CA ASP A 435 -0.10 -26.80 10.10
C ASP A 435 -0.23 -26.15 11.47
N ALA A 436 -0.50 -26.94 12.53
CA ALA A 436 -0.63 -26.42 13.88
C ALA A 436 0.60 -25.61 14.34
N LEU A 437 1.82 -26.06 14.03
CA LEU A 437 3.05 -25.30 14.30
C LEU A 437 3.09 -24.00 13.49
N ALA A 438 2.86 -24.06 12.17
CA ALA A 438 2.87 -22.86 11.31
C ALA A 438 1.86 -21.80 11.80
N ARG A 439 0.66 -22.23 12.20
CA ARG A 439 -0.35 -21.35 12.83
C ARG A 439 0.14 -20.72 14.14
N GLN A 440 0.75 -21.51 15.03
CA GLN A 440 1.32 -20.99 16.28
C GLN A 440 2.42 -19.95 16.01
N MET A 441 3.21 -20.15 14.96
CA MET A 441 4.27 -19.24 14.53
C MET A 441 3.74 -17.97 13.85
N GLY A 442 2.46 -17.92 13.49
CA GLY A 442 1.77 -16.73 12.99
C GLY A 442 1.37 -16.77 11.51
N VAL A 443 1.43 -17.93 10.86
CA VAL A 443 0.88 -18.09 9.50
C VAL A 443 -0.66 -18.11 9.57
N THR A 444 -1.30 -17.16 8.90
CA THR A 444 -2.76 -16.97 8.91
C THR A 444 -3.43 -17.41 7.60
N SER A 445 -2.67 -17.55 6.52
CA SER A 445 -3.06 -18.11 5.23
C SER A 445 -3.65 -19.51 5.35
N PRO A 446 -4.62 -19.87 4.51
CA PRO A 446 -5.24 -21.18 4.52
C PRO A 446 -4.24 -22.26 4.07
N LEU A 447 -3.87 -23.16 4.97
CA LEU A 447 -2.98 -24.29 4.70
C LEU A 447 -3.78 -25.58 4.49
N GLY A 448 -3.39 -26.35 3.48
CA GLY A 448 -3.86 -27.72 3.31
C GLY A 448 -3.05 -28.69 4.17
N THR A 449 -3.68 -29.77 4.63
CA THR A 449 -3.02 -30.82 5.43
C THR A 449 -2.56 -32.00 4.58
N ASN A 450 -2.36 -31.80 3.28
CA ASN A 450 -1.83 -32.83 2.37
C ASN A 450 -0.30 -32.73 2.25
N LEU A 451 0.34 -33.83 1.81
CA LEU A 451 1.79 -33.91 1.71
C LEU A 451 2.42 -32.93 0.70
N ALA A 452 1.67 -32.46 -0.29
CA ALA A 452 2.19 -31.47 -1.25
C ALA A 452 2.40 -30.10 -0.57
N THR A 453 1.64 -29.78 0.47
CA THR A 453 1.86 -28.56 1.27
C THR A 453 3.24 -28.56 1.95
N ALA A 454 3.81 -29.73 2.27
CA ALA A 454 5.16 -29.82 2.84
C ALA A 454 6.27 -29.22 1.94
N ILE A 455 6.00 -29.12 0.64
CA ILE A 455 6.90 -28.52 -0.36
C ILE A 455 6.33 -27.22 -0.95
N GLY A 456 5.32 -26.62 -0.31
CA GLY A 456 4.79 -25.30 -0.65
C GLY A 456 3.67 -25.28 -1.68
N ALA A 457 2.85 -26.33 -1.78
CA ALA A 457 1.68 -26.33 -2.66
C ALA A 457 0.52 -25.45 -2.15
N SER A 458 0.44 -25.18 -0.84
CA SER A 458 -0.52 -24.20 -0.30
C SER A 458 0.04 -22.79 -0.43
N THR A 459 -0.83 -21.82 -0.74
CA THR A 459 -0.44 -20.42 -0.88
C THR A 459 -0.30 -19.75 0.48
N VAL A 460 0.67 -18.85 0.60
CA VAL A 460 0.90 -17.98 1.76
C VAL A 460 1.29 -16.58 1.29
N SER A 461 1.22 -15.58 2.17
CA SER A 461 1.76 -14.24 1.90
C SER A 461 3.22 -14.09 2.35
N ILE A 462 3.92 -13.09 1.81
CA ILE A 462 5.24 -12.69 2.33
C ILE A 462 5.11 -12.28 3.80
N TYR A 463 4.04 -11.53 4.13
CA TYR A 463 3.74 -11.14 5.50
C TYR A 463 3.74 -12.33 6.47
N ASP A 464 3.02 -13.40 6.14
CA ASP A 464 2.93 -14.60 6.96
C ASP A 464 4.26 -15.33 7.07
N GLN A 465 5.00 -15.45 5.96
CA GLN A 465 6.32 -16.10 5.97
C GLN A 465 7.32 -15.32 6.82
N VAL A 466 7.35 -14.01 6.69
CA VAL A 466 8.22 -13.14 7.49
C VAL A 466 7.84 -13.21 8.97
N GLN A 467 6.56 -13.24 9.32
CA GLN A 467 6.09 -13.45 10.70
C GLN A 467 6.55 -14.81 11.25
N GLY A 468 6.39 -15.89 10.49
CA GLY A 468 6.82 -17.22 10.92
C GLY A 468 8.33 -17.33 11.08
N TYR A 469 9.10 -16.82 10.11
CA TYR A 469 10.57 -16.79 10.19
C TYR A 469 11.09 -15.89 11.31
N ALA A 470 10.34 -14.85 11.70
CA ALA A 470 10.66 -14.06 12.89
C ALA A 470 10.66 -14.88 14.18
N VAL A 471 9.89 -15.97 14.27
CA VAL A 471 9.95 -16.89 15.40
C VAL A 471 11.29 -17.62 15.45
N PHE A 472 11.78 -18.11 14.31
CA PHE A 472 13.13 -18.70 14.24
C PHE A 472 14.19 -17.66 14.61
N ALA A 473 14.05 -16.45 14.09
CA ALA A 473 14.99 -15.38 14.30
C ALA A 473 15.03 -14.87 15.76
N ASN A 474 13.91 -15.00 16.48
CA ASN A 474 13.75 -14.57 17.87
C ASN A 474 13.84 -15.76 18.84
N GLN A 475 14.60 -16.80 18.48
CA GLN A 475 14.85 -18.00 19.31
C GLN A 475 13.57 -18.68 19.84
N GLY A 476 12.54 -18.75 19.00
CA GLY A 476 11.27 -19.40 19.32
C GLY A 476 10.18 -18.48 19.86
N ARG A 477 10.44 -17.18 20.06
CA ARG A 477 9.44 -16.22 20.54
C ARG A 477 8.75 -15.49 19.38
N LYS A 478 7.45 -15.71 19.23
CA LYS A 478 6.60 -14.90 18.35
C LYS A 478 6.33 -13.55 18.99
N VAL A 479 6.68 -12.50 18.26
CA VAL A 479 6.29 -11.11 18.53
C VAL A 479 5.48 -10.66 17.32
N PRO A 480 4.18 -10.32 17.47
CA PRO A 480 3.33 -9.96 16.34
C PRO A 480 3.87 -8.75 15.57
N LEU A 481 3.78 -8.78 14.24
CA LEU A 481 4.23 -7.66 13.42
C LEU A 481 3.36 -6.41 13.65
N ILE A 482 4.00 -5.24 13.69
CA ILE A 482 3.37 -3.94 13.87
C ILE A 482 3.85 -2.97 12.79
N ALA A 483 2.91 -2.22 12.20
CA ALA A 483 3.24 -1.15 11.26
C ALA A 483 3.00 0.25 11.86
N ILE A 484 2.00 0.37 12.73
CA ILE A 484 1.60 1.63 13.36
C ILE A 484 2.00 1.58 14.83
N SER A 485 2.75 2.58 15.29
CA SER A 485 3.11 2.74 16.71
C SER A 485 2.18 3.71 17.42
N ARG A 486 1.67 4.73 16.74
CA ARG A 486 0.80 5.75 17.35
C ARG A 486 -0.07 6.45 16.32
N ILE A 487 -1.31 6.80 16.70
CA ILE A 487 -2.21 7.65 15.93
C ILE A 487 -2.67 8.79 16.83
N GLU A 488 -2.55 10.02 16.34
CA GLU A 488 -3.01 11.25 16.98
C GLU A 488 -4.09 11.91 16.12
N ASP A 489 -5.07 12.54 16.76
CA ASP A 489 -6.04 13.39 16.08
C ASP A 489 -5.42 14.78 15.72
N PRO A 490 -6.17 15.67 15.04
CA PRO A 490 -5.66 17.01 14.70
C PRO A 490 -5.35 17.90 15.92
N ALA A 491 -5.94 17.64 17.09
CA ALA A 491 -5.68 18.36 18.33
C ALA A 491 -4.41 17.84 19.05
N GLY A 492 -3.91 16.68 18.64
CA GLY A 492 -2.76 15.99 19.25
C GLY A 492 -3.15 14.97 20.32
N ASP A 493 -4.44 14.66 20.47
CA ASP A 493 -4.91 13.63 21.38
C ASP A 493 -4.62 12.23 20.80
N VAL A 494 -4.11 11.34 21.64
CA VAL A 494 -3.73 9.98 21.22
C VAL A 494 -4.96 9.10 21.07
N LEU A 495 -5.23 8.66 19.85
CA LEU A 495 -6.34 7.76 19.50
C LEU A 495 -5.92 6.28 19.60
N PHE A 496 -4.65 5.99 19.31
CA PHE A 496 -4.07 4.66 19.36
C PHE A 496 -2.58 4.75 19.72
N GLU A 497 -2.10 3.85 20.57
CA GLU A 497 -0.66 3.70 20.86
C GLU A 497 -0.32 2.23 21.12
N THR A 498 0.77 1.77 20.52
CA THR A 498 1.42 0.50 20.83
C THR A 498 2.93 0.66 20.81
N ARG A 499 3.59 0.16 21.84
CA ARG A 499 5.06 0.23 21.92
C ARG A 499 5.66 -1.03 21.30
N PRO A 500 6.60 -0.90 20.33
CA PRO A 500 7.30 -2.04 19.76
C PRO A 500 7.90 -2.97 20.82
N GLY A 501 7.66 -4.28 20.67
CA GLY A 501 8.09 -5.32 21.60
C GLY A 501 7.19 -5.50 22.83
N THR A 502 6.16 -4.68 23.03
CA THR A 502 5.21 -4.81 24.15
C THR A 502 3.77 -5.03 23.70
N GLN A 503 3.52 -5.13 22.39
CA GLN A 503 2.19 -5.42 21.86
C GLN A 503 1.66 -6.76 22.36
N GLY A 504 0.32 -6.87 22.46
CA GLY A 504 -0.35 -8.13 22.81
C GLY A 504 -0.13 -9.22 21.75
N GLY A 505 -0.40 -10.48 22.11
CA GLY A 505 -0.25 -11.63 21.20
C GLY A 505 1.16 -12.24 21.12
N GLN A 506 2.08 -11.76 21.95
CA GLN A 506 3.40 -12.39 22.13
C GLN A 506 3.27 -13.80 22.69
N GLN A 507 4.06 -14.73 22.17
CA GLN A 507 4.00 -16.13 22.55
C GLN A 507 5.36 -16.80 22.40
N THR A 508 5.79 -17.56 23.41
CA THR A 508 6.88 -18.52 23.21
C THR A 508 6.32 -19.76 22.52
N VAL A 509 6.69 -19.97 21.26
CA VAL A 509 6.22 -21.09 20.43
C VAL A 509 7.19 -22.26 20.49
N LEU A 510 8.50 -21.95 20.50
CA LEU A 510 9.59 -22.90 20.59
C LEU A 510 10.53 -22.48 21.72
N SER A 511 11.22 -23.44 22.32
CA SER A 511 12.39 -23.14 23.15
C SER A 511 13.56 -22.67 22.25
N PRO A 512 14.53 -21.92 22.79
CA PRO A 512 15.74 -21.57 22.05
C PRO A 512 16.47 -22.78 21.47
N ALA A 513 16.52 -23.91 22.20
CA ALA A 513 17.16 -25.15 21.75
C ALA A 513 16.48 -25.75 20.51
N GLN A 514 15.13 -25.77 20.48
CA GLN A 514 14.35 -26.25 19.35
C GLN A 514 14.62 -25.39 18.11
N SER A 515 14.40 -24.07 18.22
CA SER A 515 14.61 -23.12 17.13
C SER A 515 16.04 -23.13 16.57
N TYR A 516 17.04 -23.31 17.44
CA TYR A 516 18.45 -23.25 17.05
C TYR A 516 18.87 -24.37 16.08
N LEU A 517 18.22 -25.53 16.09
CA LEU A 517 18.59 -26.63 15.18
C LEU A 517 18.34 -26.26 13.72
N ILE A 518 17.19 -25.64 13.41
CA ILE A 518 16.89 -25.12 12.07
C ILE A 518 17.81 -23.95 11.72
N THR A 519 17.99 -22.99 12.63
CA THR A 519 18.88 -21.84 12.40
C THR A 519 20.32 -22.26 12.12
N ASN A 520 20.87 -23.18 12.92
CA ASN A 520 22.22 -23.73 12.75
C ASN A 520 22.37 -24.51 11.44
N THR A 521 21.29 -25.11 10.94
CA THR A 521 21.27 -25.79 9.64
C THR A 521 21.24 -24.78 8.48
N LEU A 522 20.38 -23.76 8.57
CA LEU A 522 20.18 -22.79 7.49
C LEU A 522 21.27 -21.72 7.41
N GLN A 523 22.14 -21.59 8.41
CA GLN A 523 23.28 -20.66 8.38
C GLN A 523 24.30 -21.00 7.26
N ASP A 524 24.37 -22.27 6.86
CA ASP A 524 25.25 -22.74 5.79
C ASP A 524 24.69 -22.44 4.39
N TYR A 525 23.40 -22.08 4.29
CA TYR A 525 22.69 -21.96 3.01
C TYR A 525 23.35 -20.95 2.07
N GLN A 526 23.74 -19.78 2.60
CA GLN A 526 24.41 -18.75 1.81
C GLN A 526 25.72 -19.20 1.16
N ARG A 527 26.48 -20.05 1.87
CA ARG A 527 27.76 -20.59 1.40
C ARG A 527 27.54 -21.69 0.38
N VAL A 528 26.61 -22.61 0.67
CA VAL A 528 26.30 -23.75 -0.21
C VAL A 528 25.75 -23.29 -1.56
N TRP A 529 24.92 -22.25 -1.58
CA TRP A 529 24.27 -21.75 -2.80
C TRP A 529 24.96 -20.52 -3.42
N GLY A 530 26.03 -20.03 -2.81
CA GLY A 530 26.84 -18.92 -3.31
C GLY A 530 26.02 -17.62 -3.46
N LEU A 531 25.33 -17.21 -2.40
CA LEU A 531 24.40 -16.07 -2.45
C LEU A 531 25.10 -14.69 -2.46
N GLY A 532 26.39 -14.64 -2.15
CA GLY A 532 27.17 -13.39 -2.20
C GLY A 532 26.84 -12.39 -1.09
N TRP A 533 26.26 -12.84 0.02
CA TRP A 533 25.97 -12.01 1.17
C TRP A 533 27.24 -11.72 1.99
N ASN A 534 27.38 -10.49 2.45
CA ASN A 534 28.57 -9.98 3.15
C ASN A 534 28.51 -10.12 4.68
N ARG A 535 27.50 -10.83 5.19
CA ARG A 535 27.25 -11.04 6.62
C ARG A 535 26.54 -12.37 6.84
N GLN A 536 26.65 -12.89 8.05
CA GLN A 536 26.04 -14.17 8.39
C GLN A 536 24.52 -14.05 8.46
N MET A 537 23.84 -14.86 7.65
CA MET A 537 22.38 -15.00 7.64
C MET A 537 22.03 -16.50 7.56
N ALA A 538 20.95 -16.90 8.21
CA ALA A 538 20.26 -18.13 7.84
C ALA A 538 19.41 -17.86 6.59
N GLY A 539 19.34 -18.80 5.66
CA GLY A 539 18.61 -18.61 4.41
C GLY A 539 17.82 -19.84 3.97
N LYS A 540 16.72 -19.63 3.23
CA LYS A 540 15.99 -20.69 2.53
C LYS A 540 15.33 -20.14 1.27
N SER A 541 15.62 -20.75 0.12
CA SER A 541 14.92 -20.45 -1.13
C SER A 541 13.67 -21.31 -1.32
N GLY A 542 12.75 -20.79 -2.12
CA GLY A 542 11.60 -21.50 -2.65
C GLY A 542 11.42 -21.21 -4.13
N THR A 543 11.02 -22.22 -4.88
CA THR A 543 10.69 -22.10 -6.30
C THR A 543 9.47 -22.96 -6.55
N THR A 544 8.47 -22.44 -7.24
CA THR A 544 7.25 -23.17 -7.59
C THR A 544 7.38 -23.76 -9.00
N GLY A 545 6.56 -24.78 -9.30
CA GLY A 545 6.48 -25.41 -10.62
C GLY A 545 7.80 -25.90 -11.23
N SER A 546 8.85 -26.13 -10.43
CA SER A 546 10.16 -26.50 -10.97
C SER A 546 10.20 -27.84 -11.68
N GLN A 547 9.26 -28.71 -11.34
CA GLN A 547 9.08 -30.02 -11.96
C GLN A 547 8.44 -29.91 -13.36
N THR A 548 7.81 -28.77 -13.68
CA THR A 548 7.13 -28.51 -14.95
C THR A 548 7.84 -27.48 -15.82
N GLY A 549 9.01 -26.97 -15.38
CA GLY A 549 9.80 -25.96 -16.10
C GLY A 549 9.15 -24.56 -16.12
N VAL A 550 8.16 -24.33 -15.27
CA VAL A 550 7.40 -23.08 -15.17
C VAL A 550 7.51 -22.62 -13.71
N HIS A 551 8.24 -21.53 -13.46
CA HIS A 551 8.42 -20.99 -12.12
C HIS A 551 7.62 -19.69 -11.97
N PRO A 552 6.34 -19.75 -11.59
CA PRO A 552 5.56 -18.53 -11.39
C PRO A 552 6.08 -17.72 -10.18
N ASP A 553 6.67 -18.39 -9.18
CA ASP A 553 7.14 -17.75 -7.95
C ASP A 553 8.56 -18.19 -7.57
N ALA A 554 9.45 -17.21 -7.45
CA ALA A 554 10.78 -17.38 -6.89
C ALA A 554 10.88 -16.62 -5.56
N TRP A 555 11.19 -17.34 -4.48
CA TRP A 555 11.23 -16.83 -3.11
C TRP A 555 12.62 -16.97 -2.50
N MET A 556 13.01 -15.99 -1.69
CA MET A 556 14.11 -16.15 -0.76
C MET A 556 13.76 -15.55 0.60
N MET A 557 13.95 -16.35 1.64
CA MET A 557 13.86 -15.92 3.03
C MET A 557 15.25 -15.88 3.63
N ALA A 558 15.60 -14.80 4.32
CA ALA A 558 16.81 -14.70 5.11
C ALA A 558 16.53 -14.12 6.50
N TYR A 559 17.34 -14.51 7.48
CA TYR A 559 17.27 -13.90 8.80
C TYR A 559 18.56 -13.99 9.61
N ASN A 560 18.70 -13.05 10.54
CA ASN A 560 19.60 -13.10 11.69
C ASN A 560 18.84 -12.53 12.91
N PRO A 561 19.45 -12.37 14.09
CA PRO A 561 18.74 -11.84 15.26
C PRO A 561 18.17 -10.42 15.08
N ASP A 562 18.72 -9.65 14.14
CA ASP A 562 18.40 -8.24 13.96
C ASP A 562 17.28 -8.02 12.95
N ILE A 563 17.14 -8.91 11.96
CA ILE A 563 16.22 -8.74 10.84
C ILE A 563 15.76 -10.07 10.23
N VAL A 564 14.52 -10.09 9.77
CA VAL A 564 13.98 -11.11 8.85
C VAL A 564 13.58 -10.44 7.55
N ILE A 565 13.95 -11.05 6.43
CA ILE A 565 13.71 -10.58 5.08
C ILE A 565 12.98 -11.68 4.31
N GLY A 566 11.93 -11.29 3.60
CA GLY A 566 11.27 -12.12 2.60
C GLY A 566 11.24 -11.38 1.28
N ALA A 567 11.83 -11.97 0.25
CA ALA A 567 11.88 -11.43 -1.10
C ALA A 567 11.23 -12.39 -2.11
N TRP A 568 10.58 -11.81 -3.11
CA TRP A 568 9.93 -12.53 -4.21
C TRP A 568 10.26 -11.90 -5.56
N ALA A 569 10.30 -12.72 -6.61
CA ALA A 569 10.32 -12.30 -8.00
C ALA A 569 9.45 -13.22 -8.86
N GLY A 570 8.81 -12.64 -9.88
CA GLY A 570 7.95 -13.36 -10.81
C GLY A 570 7.49 -12.49 -11.97
N SER A 571 6.43 -12.93 -12.67
CA SER A 571 5.79 -12.16 -13.75
C SER A 571 4.30 -11.94 -13.46
N THR A 572 3.85 -10.70 -13.66
CA THR A 572 2.46 -10.25 -13.42
C THR A 572 1.74 -9.67 -14.64
N ASN A 573 2.34 -9.75 -15.84
CA ASN A 573 1.72 -9.42 -17.12
C ASN A 573 0.50 -10.33 -17.45
N ASP A 574 -0.67 -9.74 -17.80
CA ASP A 574 -1.96 -10.40 -18.14
C ASP A 574 -1.99 -10.87 -19.62
N GLU A 575 -2.17 -12.16 -19.97
CA GLU A 575 -3.47 -12.83 -20.19
C GLU A 575 -3.58 -14.22 -19.52
N ALA A 576 -2.62 -14.60 -18.68
CA ALA A 576 -2.70 -15.80 -17.86
C ALA A 576 -2.06 -15.51 -16.51
N LYS A 577 -2.81 -15.70 -15.42
CA LYS A 577 -2.30 -15.68 -14.05
C LYS A 577 -0.91 -16.34 -14.00
N SER A 578 0.11 -15.53 -13.70
CA SER A 578 1.52 -15.94 -13.58
C SER A 578 2.13 -16.50 -14.87
N ALA A 579 2.59 -15.63 -15.76
CA ALA A 579 3.44 -16.07 -16.86
C ALA A 579 4.69 -16.78 -16.30
N ALA A 580 5.07 -17.89 -16.94
CA ALA A 580 6.15 -18.74 -16.47
C ALA A 580 7.50 -18.02 -16.53
N THR A 581 8.14 -17.81 -15.37
CA THR A 581 9.55 -17.39 -15.33
C THR A 581 10.46 -18.61 -15.28
N SER A 582 11.74 -18.41 -15.59
CA SER A 582 12.81 -19.39 -15.38
C SER A 582 13.67 -19.09 -14.14
N ALA A 583 13.25 -18.16 -13.28
CA ALA A 583 13.98 -17.75 -12.09
C ALA A 583 13.80 -18.75 -10.92
N TYR A 584 14.89 -19.02 -10.22
CA TYR A 584 14.88 -19.76 -8.96
C TYR A 584 14.93 -18.78 -7.78
N GLY A 585 14.44 -19.21 -6.61
CA GLY A 585 14.59 -18.42 -5.39
C GLY A 585 16.05 -18.10 -5.02
N THR A 586 17.02 -18.92 -5.47
CA THR A 586 18.45 -18.58 -5.31
C THR A 586 18.90 -17.41 -6.18
N ASP A 587 18.25 -17.17 -7.32
CA ASP A 587 18.52 -16.01 -8.17
C ASP A 587 18.02 -14.74 -7.48
N VAL A 588 16.84 -14.78 -6.86
CA VAL A 588 16.33 -13.73 -5.96
C VAL A 588 17.31 -13.45 -4.81
N GLY A 589 17.85 -14.52 -4.21
CA GLY A 589 18.88 -14.43 -3.17
C GLY A 589 20.16 -13.74 -3.62
N LYS A 590 20.58 -13.93 -4.88
CA LYS A 590 21.81 -13.37 -5.48
C LYS A 590 21.64 -11.97 -6.04
N THR A 591 20.41 -11.55 -6.37
CA THR A 591 20.11 -10.24 -6.96
C THR A 591 19.45 -9.32 -5.95
N ILE A 592 18.14 -9.47 -5.72
CA ILE A 592 17.33 -8.61 -4.84
C ILE A 592 17.88 -8.66 -3.42
N GLU A 593 17.94 -9.84 -2.82
CA GLU A 593 18.27 -9.95 -1.40
C GLU A 593 19.74 -9.67 -1.13
N ALA A 594 20.66 -10.07 -2.02
CA ALA A 594 22.08 -9.72 -1.88
C ALA A 594 22.29 -8.20 -1.86
N ARG A 595 21.59 -7.43 -2.71
CA ARG A 595 21.66 -5.96 -2.70
C ARG A 595 21.16 -5.40 -1.38
N PHE A 596 20.01 -5.88 -0.89
CA PHE A 596 19.45 -5.42 0.38
C PHE A 596 20.34 -5.79 1.58
N VAL A 597 20.69 -7.07 1.74
CA VAL A 597 21.54 -7.58 2.83
C VAL A 597 22.91 -6.89 2.84
N ASN A 598 23.52 -6.70 1.67
CA ASN A 598 24.85 -6.09 1.59
C ASN A 598 24.82 -4.58 1.90
N GLY A 599 23.70 -3.91 1.62
CA GLY A 599 23.46 -2.51 1.94
C GLY A 599 23.01 -2.24 3.39
N LEU A 600 22.67 -3.27 4.17
CA LEU A 600 22.25 -3.09 5.56
C LEU A 600 23.32 -2.39 6.40
N PRO A 601 22.93 -1.54 7.38
CA PRO A 601 23.84 -0.99 8.36
C PRO A 601 24.66 -2.07 9.08
N ARG A 602 25.86 -1.70 9.56
CA ARG A 602 26.85 -2.69 10.09
C ARG A 602 26.37 -3.44 11.33
N ASP A 603 25.50 -2.83 12.12
CA ASP A 603 24.90 -3.38 13.35
C ASP A 603 23.87 -4.49 13.09
N TYR A 604 23.42 -4.69 11.85
CA TYR A 604 22.59 -5.84 11.44
C TYR A 604 23.45 -7.08 11.14
N SER A 605 24.39 -7.41 12.02
CA SER A 605 25.35 -8.51 11.81
C SER A 605 25.49 -9.42 13.03
N HIS A 606 24.61 -9.30 14.03
CA HIS A 606 24.65 -10.19 15.18
C HIS A 606 24.40 -11.64 14.76
N TRP A 607 24.90 -12.55 15.57
CA TRP A 607 24.70 -13.98 15.37
C TRP A 607 24.40 -14.69 16.69
N TYR A 608 23.70 -15.82 16.59
CA TYR A 608 23.25 -16.59 17.73
C TYR A 608 24.42 -17.27 18.45
N SER A 609 24.42 -17.18 19.77
CA SER A 609 25.16 -18.13 20.60
C SER A 609 24.39 -19.45 20.69
N ARG A 610 25.11 -20.56 20.89
CA ARG A 610 24.47 -21.86 21.13
C ARG A 610 23.69 -21.79 22.46
N PRO A 611 22.37 -22.02 22.46
CA PRO A 611 21.58 -21.99 23.68
C PRO A 611 21.84 -23.22 24.56
N GLY A 612 21.49 -23.09 25.85
CA GLY A 612 21.36 -24.24 26.73
C GLY A 612 20.26 -25.20 26.27
N GLY A 613 20.27 -26.43 26.78
CA GLY A 613 19.26 -27.45 26.42
C GLY A 613 19.57 -28.26 25.16
N LEU A 614 20.74 -28.06 24.54
CA LEU A 614 21.23 -28.90 23.43
C LEU A 614 22.36 -29.82 23.89
N VAL A 615 22.29 -31.09 23.51
CA VAL A 615 23.37 -32.08 23.73
C VAL A 615 24.20 -32.24 22.47
N SER A 616 25.52 -32.38 22.61
CA SER A 616 26.41 -32.69 21.48
C SER A 616 26.81 -34.16 21.54
N ALA A 617 26.68 -34.86 20.40
CA ALA A 617 27.07 -36.27 20.25
C ALA A 617 27.54 -36.53 18.81
N HIS A 618 28.01 -37.75 18.52
CA HIS A 618 28.34 -38.21 17.16
C HIS A 618 29.22 -37.23 16.35
N GLY A 619 30.36 -36.83 16.90
CA GLY A 619 31.30 -35.94 16.20
C GLY A 619 30.92 -34.46 16.20
N GLY A 620 30.15 -34.00 17.19
CA GLY A 620 29.86 -32.58 17.40
C GLY A 620 28.44 -32.17 16.99
N GLN A 621 27.63 -33.09 16.48
CA GLN A 621 26.27 -32.82 16.05
C GLN A 621 25.36 -32.51 17.24
N LEU A 622 24.36 -31.64 16.99
CA LEU A 622 23.47 -31.10 18.03
C LEU A 622 22.15 -31.86 18.07
N PHE A 623 21.70 -32.15 19.29
CA PHE A 623 20.50 -32.92 19.59
C PHE A 623 19.64 -32.22 20.64
N LEU A 624 18.33 -32.40 20.54
CA LEU A 624 17.45 -32.20 21.69
C LEU A 624 17.71 -33.30 22.74
N PRO A 625 17.49 -33.03 24.03
CA PRO A 625 17.74 -34.02 25.07
C PRO A 625 16.87 -35.27 24.86
N GLY A 626 17.49 -36.44 24.90
CA GLY A 626 16.81 -37.74 24.73
C GLY A 626 16.77 -38.26 23.29
N THR A 627 17.30 -37.52 22.31
CA THR A 627 17.31 -37.95 20.90
C THR A 627 18.68 -38.41 20.38
N GLN A 628 19.72 -38.46 21.21
CA GLN A 628 21.09 -38.77 20.80
C GLN A 628 21.27 -40.22 20.31
N THR A 629 20.40 -41.12 20.73
CA THR A 629 20.41 -42.54 20.33
C THR A 629 19.52 -42.81 19.11
N HIS A 630 18.98 -41.78 18.46
CA HIS A 630 18.09 -41.95 17.31
C HIS A 630 18.79 -42.75 16.20
N PRO A 631 18.18 -43.82 15.66
CA PRO A 631 18.75 -44.60 14.58
C PRO A 631 19.03 -43.73 13.34
N GLY A 632 20.14 -43.99 12.64
CA GLY A 632 20.50 -43.31 11.39
C GLY A 632 21.61 -42.26 11.50
N CYS A 633 22.06 -41.94 12.71
CA CYS A 633 23.24 -41.10 12.97
C CYS A 633 24.52 -41.96 12.97
N ALA A 634 24.84 -42.62 11.85
CA ALA A 634 26.12 -43.33 11.73
C ALA A 634 27.25 -42.31 11.52
N ALA A 635 28.39 -42.52 12.21
CA ALA A 635 29.59 -41.71 12.00
C ALA A 635 29.98 -41.69 10.51
N PRO A 636 30.48 -40.56 9.97
CA PRO A 636 30.97 -40.54 8.60
C PRO A 636 32.00 -41.65 8.44
N GLN A 637 31.80 -42.53 7.46
CA GLN A 637 32.87 -43.42 7.02
C GLN A 637 33.97 -42.50 6.46
N GLY A 638 35.16 -42.63 7.03
CA GLY A 638 36.29 -41.71 6.85
C GLY A 638 36.85 -41.63 5.44
#